data_AF-A0A7W1L2S3-F1
#
_entry.id   AF-A0A7W1L2S3-F1
#
_cell.length_a   1.000
_cell.length_b   1.000
_cell.length_c   1.000
_cell.angle_alpha   90.00
_cell.angle_beta   90.00
_cell.angle_gamma   90.00
#
_symmetry.space_group_name_H-M   'P 1'
#
loop_
_entity.id
_entity.type
_entity.pdbx_description
1 polymer ?
#
loop_
_entity_poly.entity_id
_entity_poly.type
_entity_poly.pdbx_seq_one_letter_code
_entity_poly.pdbx_strand_id
1 'polypeptide(L)'
;MTSFLRRLRSAFALALCGLLILASLLESSAQKKRPLAPLTPAAPPTTQPVTAAAKARPRLVLLIVVDQFRYDYLERFNGLFAGGGIGRLMREGASWADANYDHAPTKTAPGHATIMTGTWPAEHGIIANNWFDRETGKKVKSVSDDATLLLGGREGEKGSTRA
;
A
#
# COMPACT_ATOMS: atom_id res chain seq x y z
N MET A 1 18.15 -34.66 -38.85
CA MET A 1 17.31 -33.46 -39.11
C MET A 1 16.96 -32.66 -37.86
N THR A 2 16.74 -33.29 -36.69
CA THR A 2 16.29 -32.63 -35.45
C THR A 2 17.32 -31.73 -34.74
N SER A 3 18.62 -32.03 -34.83
CA SER A 3 19.70 -31.25 -34.19
C SER A 3 20.00 -29.93 -34.92
N PHE A 4 19.88 -29.91 -36.24
CA PHE A 4 20.09 -28.73 -37.08
C PHE A 4 19.01 -27.67 -36.83
N LEU A 5 17.74 -28.08 -36.77
CA LEU A 5 16.60 -27.22 -36.43
C LEU A 5 16.68 -26.64 -35.00
N ARG A 6 17.29 -27.37 -34.05
CA ARG A 6 17.52 -26.87 -32.68
C ARG A 6 18.60 -25.79 -32.63
N ARG A 7 19.72 -26.00 -33.34
CA ARG A 7 20.81 -25.01 -33.44
C ARG A 7 20.37 -23.74 -34.18
N LEU A 8 19.55 -23.89 -35.22
CA LEU A 8 18.99 -22.76 -35.96
C LEU A 8 18.02 -21.92 -35.11
N ARG A 9 17.21 -22.56 -34.26
CA ARG A 9 16.32 -21.88 -33.31
C ARG A 9 17.06 -21.15 -32.19
N SER A 10 18.13 -21.74 -31.66
CA SER A 10 18.97 -21.10 -30.63
C SER A 10 19.75 -19.91 -31.18
N ALA A 11 20.27 -20.01 -32.41
CA ALA A 11 20.95 -18.90 -33.08
C ALA A 11 19.98 -17.73 -33.35
N PHE A 12 18.73 -18.02 -33.75
CA PHE A 12 17.71 -16.99 -33.94
C PHE A 12 17.28 -16.32 -32.63
N ALA A 13 17.15 -17.08 -31.53
CA ALA A 13 16.78 -16.53 -30.23
C ALA A 13 17.86 -15.61 -29.64
N LEU A 14 19.14 -15.97 -29.80
CA LEU A 14 20.27 -15.13 -29.37
C LEU A 14 20.40 -13.86 -30.23
N ALA A 15 20.17 -13.96 -31.55
CA ALA A 15 20.16 -12.80 -32.43
C ALA A 15 19.01 -11.84 -32.11
N LEU A 16 17.81 -12.37 -31.79
CA LEU A 16 16.65 -11.55 -31.44
C LEU A 16 16.81 -10.86 -30.07
N CYS A 17 17.37 -11.54 -29.07
CA CYS A 17 17.74 -10.92 -27.79
C CYS A 17 18.81 -9.83 -27.96
N GLY A 18 19.84 -10.08 -28.79
CA GLY A 18 20.86 -9.08 -29.09
C GLY A 18 20.29 -7.83 -29.75
N LEU A 19 19.35 -8.00 -30.68
CA LEU A 19 18.69 -6.88 -31.36
C LEU A 19 17.79 -6.06 -30.41
N LEU A 20 17.09 -6.72 -29.47
CA LEU A 20 16.25 -6.05 -28.47
C LEU A 20 17.07 -5.28 -27.42
N ILE A 21 18.23 -5.82 -27.01
CA ILE A 21 19.15 -5.12 -26.11
C ILE A 21 19.77 -3.91 -26.81
N LEU A 22 20.12 -4.02 -28.10
CA LEU A 22 20.67 -2.89 -28.86
C LEU A 22 19.62 -1.79 -29.08
N ALA A 23 18.35 -2.14 -29.34
CA ALA A 23 17.26 -1.16 -29.47
C ALA A 23 17.05 -0.35 -28.18
N SER A 24 17.09 -1.01 -27.01
CA SER A 24 16.95 -0.34 -25.70
C SER A 24 18.14 0.55 -25.33
N LEU A 25 19.35 0.25 -25.83
CA LEU A 25 20.53 1.12 -25.67
C LEU A 25 20.50 2.36 -26.57
N LEU A 26 19.87 2.29 -27.75
CA LEU A 26 19.66 3.47 -28.60
C LEU A 26 18.62 4.43 -28.02
N GLU A 27 17.59 3.92 -27.34
CA GLU A 27 16.55 4.74 -26.69
C GLU A 27 17.11 5.55 -25.50
N SER A 28 18.08 5.00 -24.77
CA SER A 28 18.76 5.69 -23.65
C SER A 28 19.56 6.92 -24.13
N SER A 29 20.13 6.87 -25.34
CA SER A 29 20.89 7.99 -25.91
C SER A 29 20.00 9.09 -26.52
N ALA A 30 18.72 8.79 -26.79
CA ALA A 30 17.76 9.75 -27.35
C ALA A 30 16.95 10.50 -26.29
N GLN A 31 17.20 10.26 -24.99
CA GLN A 31 16.65 11.10 -23.91
C GLN A 31 17.36 12.45 -23.90
N LYS A 32 17.03 13.27 -24.90
CA LYS A 32 17.28 14.70 -24.99
C LYS A 32 16.96 15.28 -23.62
N LYS A 33 17.98 15.72 -22.87
CA LYS A 33 17.82 16.41 -21.58
C LYS A 33 16.75 17.47 -21.80
N ARG A 34 15.56 17.21 -21.28
CA ARG A 34 14.42 18.12 -21.38
C ARG A 34 14.87 19.37 -20.65
N PRO A 35 15.05 20.51 -21.31
CA PRO A 35 15.51 21.71 -20.64
C PRO A 35 14.51 22.01 -19.53
N LEU A 36 14.99 22.19 -18.30
CA LEU A 36 14.14 22.71 -17.23
C LEU A 36 13.56 24.03 -17.72
N ALA A 37 12.24 24.12 -17.79
CA ALA A 37 11.59 25.41 -17.96
C ALA A 37 12.10 26.33 -16.83
N PRO A 38 12.41 27.60 -17.10
CA PRO A 38 12.70 28.55 -16.04
C PRO A 38 11.55 28.51 -15.04
N LEU A 39 11.87 28.36 -13.75
CA LEU A 39 10.92 28.55 -12.68
C LEU A 39 10.57 30.05 -12.66
N THR A 40 9.58 30.45 -13.46
CA THR A 40 8.91 31.72 -13.24
C THR A 40 8.33 31.65 -11.83
N PRO A 41 8.58 32.65 -10.96
CA PRO A 41 7.88 32.72 -9.69
C PRO A 41 6.38 32.69 -9.99
N ALA A 42 5.70 31.64 -9.55
CA ALA A 42 4.26 31.62 -9.58
C ALA A 42 3.78 32.87 -8.84
N ALA A 43 2.89 33.64 -9.46
CA ALA A 43 2.21 34.73 -8.78
C ALA A 43 1.67 34.19 -7.44
N PRO A 44 1.79 34.95 -6.33
CA PRO A 44 1.30 34.48 -5.05
C PRO A 44 -0.17 34.09 -5.21
N PRO A 45 -0.60 32.91 -4.71
CA PRO A 45 -2.01 32.56 -4.76
C PRO A 45 -2.78 33.69 -4.11
N THR A 46 -3.68 34.32 -4.86
CA THR A 46 -4.63 35.28 -4.32
C THR A 46 -5.35 34.58 -3.19
N THR A 47 -4.97 34.91 -1.96
CA THR A 47 -5.58 34.35 -0.76
C THR A 47 -6.96 34.96 -0.68
N GLN A 48 -7.92 34.31 -1.33
CA GLN A 48 -9.33 34.54 -1.06
C GLN A 48 -9.49 34.30 0.45
N PRO A 49 -9.99 35.26 1.24
CA PRO A 49 -10.27 35.03 2.64
C PRO A 49 -11.38 33.98 2.68
N VAL A 50 -10.98 32.73 2.90
CA VAL A 50 -11.92 31.67 3.24
C VAL A 50 -12.42 32.05 4.62
N THR A 51 -13.57 32.73 4.68
CA THR A 51 -14.32 32.90 5.92
C THR A 51 -14.50 31.51 6.48
N ALA A 52 -13.67 31.17 7.48
CA ALA A 52 -13.73 29.90 8.17
C ALA A 52 -15.04 29.91 8.95
N ALA A 53 -16.12 29.49 8.31
CA ALA A 53 -17.29 29.00 9.02
C ALA A 53 -16.73 27.98 10.01
N ALA A 54 -16.81 28.28 11.30
CA ALA A 54 -16.26 27.44 12.36
C ALA A 54 -16.90 26.06 12.20
N LYS A 55 -16.19 25.13 11.56
CA LYS A 55 -16.68 23.77 11.34
C LYS A 55 -16.90 23.19 12.72
N ALA A 56 -18.17 22.97 13.08
CA ALA A 56 -18.53 22.34 14.33
C ALA A 56 -17.71 21.06 14.48
N ARG A 57 -17.05 20.89 15.64
CA ARG A 57 -16.24 19.71 15.91
C ARG A 57 -17.11 18.46 15.77
N PRO A 58 -16.67 17.43 15.01
CA PRO A 58 -17.45 16.21 14.88
C PRO A 58 -17.60 15.53 16.25
N ARG A 59 -18.83 15.08 16.54
CA ARG A 59 -19.14 14.35 17.79
C ARG A 59 -18.71 12.88 17.76
N LEU A 60 -18.54 12.34 16.55
CA LEU A 60 -18.13 10.97 16.29
C LEU A 60 -17.17 10.97 15.11
N VAL A 61 -16.07 10.24 15.25
CA VAL A 61 -15.16 9.89 14.15
C VAL A 61 -15.25 8.38 13.98
N LEU A 62 -15.58 7.93 12.78
CA LEU A 62 -15.62 6.52 12.41
C LEU A 62 -14.48 6.24 11.44
N LEU A 63 -13.53 5.40 11.84
CA LEU A 63 -12.48 4.89 10.98
C LEU A 63 -12.86 3.49 10.50
N ILE A 64 -12.91 3.31 9.18
CA ILE A 64 -13.21 2.03 8.54
C ILE A 64 -11.98 1.61 7.75
N VAL A 65 -11.42 0.45 8.06
CA VAL A 65 -10.33 -0.18 7.31
C VAL A 65 -10.86 -1.48 6.73
N VAL A 66 -10.80 -1.61 5.41
CA VAL A 66 -11.21 -2.84 4.70
C VAL A 66 -9.93 -3.64 4.40
N ASP A 67 -9.77 -4.81 5.02
CA ASP A 67 -8.55 -5.61 4.86
C ASP A 67 -8.37 -6.07 3.40
N GLN A 68 -7.13 -6.04 2.92
CA GLN A 68 -6.74 -6.42 1.56
C GLN A 68 -7.48 -5.66 0.44
N PHE A 69 -8.04 -4.49 0.74
CA PHE A 69 -8.79 -3.69 -0.23
C PHE A 69 -7.88 -2.77 -1.02
N ARG A 70 -7.57 -3.15 -2.26
CA ARG A 70 -6.74 -2.34 -3.16
C ARG A 70 -7.55 -1.18 -3.73
N TYR A 71 -6.86 -0.07 -4.00
CA TYR A 71 -7.49 1.14 -4.54
C TYR A 71 -8.17 0.92 -5.90
N ASP A 72 -7.61 0.07 -6.77
CA ASP A 72 -8.16 -0.21 -8.10
C ASP A 72 -9.56 -0.86 -8.08
N TYR A 73 -9.98 -1.42 -6.95
CA TYR A 73 -11.36 -1.90 -6.77
C TYR A 73 -12.38 -0.76 -6.76
N LEU A 74 -12.00 0.42 -6.27
CA LEU A 74 -12.88 1.60 -6.27
C LEU A 74 -13.21 2.04 -7.70
N GLU A 75 -12.22 1.98 -8.60
CA GLU A 75 -12.41 2.36 -10.00
C GLU A 75 -13.08 1.23 -10.80
N ARG A 76 -12.54 0.01 -10.70
CA ARG A 76 -13.01 -1.15 -11.48
C ARG A 76 -14.47 -1.50 -11.20
N PHE A 77 -14.91 -1.36 -9.95
CA PHE A 77 -16.26 -1.73 -9.53
C PHE A 77 -17.12 -0.52 -9.18
N ASN A 78 -16.73 0.68 -9.63
CA ASN A 78 -17.44 1.92 -9.29
C ASN A 78 -18.95 1.85 -9.55
N GLY A 79 -19.34 1.27 -10.69
CA GLY A 79 -20.74 1.10 -11.08
C GLY A 79 -21.54 0.12 -10.21
N LEU A 80 -20.89 -0.68 -9.37
CA LEU A 80 -21.55 -1.60 -8.43
C LEU A 80 -21.78 -0.98 -7.04
N PHE A 81 -21.14 0.15 -6.72
CA PHE A 81 -21.35 0.81 -5.44
C PHE A 81 -22.66 1.61 -5.44
N ALA A 82 -23.57 1.21 -4.56
CA ALA A 82 -24.85 1.90 -4.38
C ALA A 82 -24.69 3.35 -3.91
N GLY A 83 -25.79 4.11 -3.97
CA GLY A 83 -25.84 5.52 -3.62
C GLY A 83 -25.41 5.83 -2.17
N GLY A 84 -25.77 4.96 -1.21
CA GLY A 84 -25.32 5.03 0.19
C GLY A 84 -24.17 4.05 0.46
N GLY A 85 -23.11 4.48 1.14
CA GLY A 85 -21.92 3.65 1.43
C GLY A 85 -20.67 4.19 0.75
N ILE A 86 -19.80 3.30 0.24
CA ILE A 86 -18.54 3.66 -0.42
C ILE A 86 -18.77 4.63 -1.60
N GLY A 87 -19.82 4.38 -2.40
CA GLY A 87 -20.16 5.27 -3.52
C GLY A 87 -20.47 6.71 -3.08
N ARG A 88 -21.09 6.89 -1.90
CA ARG A 88 -21.28 8.23 -1.31
C ARG A 88 -19.95 8.86 -0.92
N LEU A 89 -19.07 8.10 -0.26
CA LEU A 89 -17.75 8.58 0.16
C LEU A 89 -16.90 9.02 -1.03
N MET A 90 -16.99 8.31 -2.16
CA MET A 90 -16.28 8.68 -3.39
C MET A 90 -16.81 9.95 -4.07
N ARG A 91 -18.13 10.22 -3.99
CA ARG A 91 -18.74 11.41 -4.63
C ARG A 91 -18.71 12.66 -3.77
N GLU A 92 -18.92 12.51 -2.46
CA GLU A 92 -19.09 13.63 -1.52
C GLU A 92 -17.90 13.81 -0.57
N GLY A 93 -17.02 12.82 -0.47
CA GLY A 93 -15.86 12.83 0.41
C GLY A 93 -14.59 13.31 -0.27
N ALA A 94 -13.47 13.11 0.43
CA ALA A 94 -12.13 13.27 -0.12
C ALA A 94 -11.54 11.90 -0.43
N SER A 95 -10.97 11.76 -1.62
CA SER A 95 -10.29 10.54 -2.07
C SER A 95 -8.84 10.87 -2.42
N TRP A 96 -7.92 10.04 -1.93
CA TRP A 96 -6.49 10.15 -2.21
C TRP A 96 -6.04 8.92 -2.99
N ALA A 97 -5.85 9.07 -4.30
CA ALA A 97 -5.48 7.99 -5.20
C ALA A 97 -4.01 7.54 -5.07
N ASP A 98 -3.15 8.41 -4.54
CA ASP A 98 -1.72 8.15 -4.34
C ASP A 98 -1.37 8.01 -2.84
N ALA A 99 -2.23 7.32 -2.10
CA ALA A 99 -2.00 6.98 -0.70
C ALA A 99 -1.31 5.62 -0.62
N ASN A 100 -0.07 5.60 -0.14
CA ASN A 100 0.76 4.39 -0.08
C ASN A 100 1.20 4.08 1.36
N TYR A 101 1.39 2.80 1.66
CA TYR A 101 2.08 2.40 2.88
C TYR A 101 3.57 2.68 2.73
N ASP A 102 4.08 3.64 3.49
CA ASP A 102 5.50 3.99 3.52
C ASP A 102 6.30 3.13 4.54
N HIS A 103 5.91 1.85 4.67
CA HIS A 103 6.58 0.90 5.54
C HIS A 103 6.56 -0.50 4.93
N ALA A 104 7.53 -1.31 5.37
CA ALA A 104 7.55 -2.75 5.15
C ALA A 104 7.64 -3.47 6.50
N PRO A 105 6.95 -4.60 6.69
CA PRO A 105 6.12 -5.32 5.71
C PRO A 105 4.66 -4.83 5.68
N THR A 106 4.01 -4.89 4.50
CA THR A 106 2.59 -4.57 4.30
C THR A 106 1.68 -5.71 4.79
N LYS A 107 1.63 -5.88 6.13
CA LYS A 107 0.79 -6.87 6.82
C LYS A 107 -0.30 -6.18 7.63
N THR A 108 -1.33 -6.95 7.98
CA THR A 108 -2.52 -6.47 8.70
C THR A 108 -2.16 -5.72 9.99
N ALA A 109 -1.42 -6.34 10.92
CA ALA A 109 -1.15 -5.74 12.23
C ALA A 109 -0.28 -4.47 12.15
N PRO A 110 0.86 -4.45 11.42
CA PRO A 110 1.62 -3.22 11.21
C PRO A 110 0.79 -2.10 10.56
N GLY A 111 0.04 -2.41 9.50
CA GLY A 111 -0.77 -1.42 8.79
C GLY A 111 -1.86 -0.78 9.67
N HIS A 112 -2.58 -1.59 10.46
CA HIS A 112 -3.60 -1.09 11.38
C HIS A 112 -3.00 -0.23 12.49
N ALA A 113 -1.86 -0.64 13.05
CA ALA A 113 -1.16 0.15 14.06
C ALA A 113 -0.73 1.51 13.50
N THR A 114 -0.08 1.54 12.33
CA THR A 114 0.32 2.78 11.65
C THR A 114 -0.86 3.72 11.38
N ILE A 115 -2.01 3.21 10.92
CA ILE A 115 -3.20 4.03 10.66
C ILE A 115 -3.72 4.70 11.95
N MET A 116 -3.67 3.99 13.08
CA MET A 116 -4.21 4.48 14.35
C MET A 116 -3.23 5.36 15.13
N THR A 117 -1.93 5.11 15.02
CA THR A 117 -0.91 5.86 15.78
C THR A 117 -0.31 7.02 14.99
N GLY A 118 -0.35 6.97 13.66
CA GLY A 118 0.36 7.91 12.79
C GLY A 118 1.89 7.73 12.80
N THR A 119 2.40 6.62 13.34
CA THR A 119 3.83 6.31 13.43
C THR A 119 4.17 5.04 12.66
N TRP A 120 5.45 4.82 12.35
CA TRP A 120 5.90 3.64 11.60
C TRP A 120 6.10 2.40 12.48
N PRO A 121 6.14 1.19 11.91
CA PRO A 121 6.41 -0.05 12.65
C PRO A 121 7.69 -0.05 13.49
N ALA A 122 8.71 0.69 13.06
CA ALA A 122 9.95 0.88 13.83
C ALA A 122 9.72 1.64 15.14
N GLU A 123 8.73 2.53 15.20
CA GLU A 123 8.42 3.37 16.35
C GLU A 123 7.38 2.73 17.28
N HIS A 124 6.29 2.18 16.72
CA HIS A 124 5.24 1.56 17.53
C HIS A 124 5.49 0.08 17.85
N GLY A 125 6.53 -0.55 17.29
CA GLY A 125 6.99 -1.90 17.63
C GLY A 125 6.16 -3.07 17.07
N ILE A 126 5.06 -2.81 16.36
CA ILE A 126 4.24 -3.87 15.72
C ILE A 126 4.77 -4.10 14.30
N ILE A 127 5.79 -4.95 14.20
CA ILE A 127 6.57 -5.15 12.96
C ILE A 127 6.03 -6.25 12.03
N ALA A 128 5.16 -7.14 12.54
CA ALA A 128 4.56 -8.22 11.78
C ALA A 128 3.29 -8.73 12.46
N ASN A 129 2.50 -9.57 11.77
CA ASN A 129 1.39 -10.29 12.41
C ASN A 129 1.89 -11.24 13.49
N ASN A 130 3.06 -11.85 13.26
CA ASN A 130 3.77 -12.71 14.20
C ASN A 130 5.28 -12.51 13.99
N TRP A 131 6.08 -12.57 15.05
CA TRP A 131 7.54 -12.48 14.98
C TRP A 131 8.18 -13.45 15.97
N PHE A 132 9.49 -13.66 15.84
CA PHE A 132 10.27 -14.42 16.80
C PHE A 132 10.79 -13.46 17.88
N ASP A 133 10.43 -13.73 19.12
CA ASP A 133 10.96 -13.04 20.28
C ASP A 133 12.23 -13.78 20.75
N ARG A 134 13.34 -13.05 20.77
CA ARG A 134 14.66 -13.57 21.11
C ARG A 134 14.83 -13.81 22.61
N GLU A 135 14.13 -13.06 23.46
CA GLU A 135 14.24 -13.20 24.92
C GLU A 135 13.55 -14.48 25.39
N THR A 136 12.36 -14.76 24.85
CA THR A 136 11.59 -15.97 25.19
C THR A 136 11.92 -17.16 24.30
N GLY A 137 12.56 -16.95 23.15
CA GLY A 137 12.87 -17.99 22.17
C GLY A 137 11.63 -18.54 21.44
N LYS A 138 10.53 -17.79 21.42
CA LYS A 138 9.23 -18.24 20.90
C LYS A 138 8.76 -17.38 19.74
N LYS A 139 7.88 -17.94 18.91
CA LYS A 139 7.08 -17.14 17.97
C LYS A 139 5.89 -16.55 18.73
N VAL A 140 5.78 -15.23 18.72
CA VAL A 140 4.70 -14.47 19.36
C VAL A 140 3.79 -13.86 18.31
N LYS A 141 2.51 -13.67 18.64
CA LYS A 141 1.54 -12.99 17.78
C LYS A 141 1.41 -11.53 18.20
N SER A 142 1.01 -10.67 17.27
CA SER A 142 0.81 -9.23 17.51
C SER A 142 -0.18 -8.87 18.61
N VAL A 143 -1.05 -9.79 19.02
CA VAL A 143 -2.10 -9.57 20.02
C VAL A 143 -2.18 -10.69 21.06
N SER A 144 -1.12 -11.50 21.23
CA SER A 144 -1.11 -12.53 22.28
C SER A 144 -0.91 -11.91 23.67
N ASP A 145 -1.66 -12.41 24.64
CA ASP A 145 -1.56 -12.04 26.06
C ASP A 145 -1.77 -13.29 26.94
N ASP A 146 -0.68 -13.83 27.47
CA ASP A 146 -0.67 -15.03 28.33
C ASP A 146 -1.28 -14.79 29.74
N ALA A 147 -1.48 -13.53 30.13
CA ALA A 147 -2.17 -13.17 31.37
C ALA A 147 -3.70 -13.31 31.26
N THR A 148 -4.23 -13.48 30.04
CA THR A 148 -5.66 -13.62 29.79
C THR A 148 -6.02 -15.00 29.25
N LEU A 149 -7.31 -15.34 29.32
CA LEU A 149 -7.88 -16.54 28.73
C LEU A 149 -8.64 -16.20 27.45
N LEU A 150 -8.60 -17.10 26.48
CA LEU A 150 -9.35 -16.92 25.24
C LEU A 150 -10.85 -17.08 25.49
N LEU A 151 -11.63 -16.03 25.17
CA LEU A 151 -13.08 -16.10 25.24
C LEU A 151 -13.62 -17.09 24.19
N GLY A 152 -14.35 -18.12 24.64
CA GLY A 152 -14.83 -19.20 23.78
C GLY A 152 -13.72 -20.18 23.33
N GLY A 153 -12.56 -20.15 23.99
CA GLY A 153 -11.48 -21.13 23.85
C GLY A 153 -11.72 -22.42 24.63
N ARG A 154 -10.78 -23.37 24.50
CA ARG A 154 -10.70 -24.54 25.37
C ARG A 154 -10.25 -24.12 26.78
N GLU A 155 -10.53 -24.97 27.77
CA GLU A 155 -10.07 -24.74 29.13
C GLU A 155 -8.54 -24.56 29.16
N GLY A 156 -8.09 -23.47 29.80
CA GLY A 156 -6.67 -23.10 29.88
C GLY A 156 -6.06 -22.48 28.62
N GLU A 157 -6.83 -22.28 27.55
CA GLU A 157 -6.34 -21.64 26.32
C GLU A 157 -6.04 -20.15 26.57
N LYS A 158 -4.80 -19.74 26.29
CA LYS A 158 -4.30 -18.37 26.51
C LYS A 158 -4.85 -17.38 25.49
N GLY A 159 -4.93 -16.10 25.88
CA GLY A 159 -5.40 -15.01 25.04
C GLY A 159 -4.55 -14.87 23.78
N SER A 160 -5.13 -15.19 22.62
CA SER A 160 -4.49 -15.02 21.32
C SER A 160 -5.52 -15.08 20.20
N THR A 161 -5.19 -14.56 19.02
CA THR A 161 -6.01 -14.82 17.82
C THR A 161 -5.89 -16.28 17.41
N ARG A 162 -6.98 -16.89 16.94
CA ARG A 162 -6.90 -18.20 16.27
C ARG A 162 -6.10 -18.05 14.97
N ALA A 163 -5.25 -19.03 14.68
CA ALA A 163 -4.48 -19.09 13.44
C ALA A 163 -5.38 -19.57 12.29
#